data_AF-Q17J28-F1
#
_entry.id   AF-Q17J28-F1
#
_cell.length_a   1.000
_cell.length_b   1.000
_cell.length_c   1.000
_cell.angle_alpha   90.00
_cell.angle_beta   90.00
_cell.angle_gamma   90.00
#
_symmetry.space_group_name_H-M   'P 1'
#
loop_
_entity.id
_entity.type
_entity.pdbx_description
1 polymer ?
#
loop_
_entity_poly.entity_id
_entity_poly.type
_entity_poly.pdbx_seq_one_letter_code
_entity_poly.pdbx_strand_id
1 'polypeptide(L)'
;MYLIICSILLLLVIRGSYCDLFDVLNSGSDFDLNSIINAAFNGSDNGSVLIGEVTTPIEEEVTFWCSSESSDNLQQVHVNDPNIHNKIHFAKPITLITHGWLGNHSSFWMVQTASDILKYTNNSVCIVAWDHLASYVYPQVAQQHAPLVSDYMTRFVKFLNQQGMPPESMTLVGHSIGAHVCGQVGYNLKGKIREIYGLDPAGPLFTHPTRRESSFRLDSTDAGYVQMIVTTRFILGVNYGDGHENFYPNGGTSPQKSYKLHSFQNIWQLSAFFEERHCLGCNMLHSRRGDVDKNNLTLKVDTMNVSVIKGHCRR
;
A
#
# COMPACT_ATOMS: atom_id res chain seq x y z
N MET A 1 -1.64 30.59 25.84
CA MET A 1 -2.48 29.80 24.90
C MET A 1 -1.85 28.44 24.56
N TYR A 2 -0.53 28.36 24.28
CA TYR A 2 0.21 27.11 24.02
C TYR A 2 0.21 26.07 25.17
N LEU A 3 0.25 26.49 26.44
CA LEU A 3 0.28 25.56 27.59
C LEU A 3 -1.08 24.92 27.94
N ILE A 4 -2.19 25.50 27.46
CA ILE A 4 -3.54 25.01 27.77
C ILE A 4 -3.90 23.86 26.81
N ILE A 5 -3.43 23.91 25.57
CA ILE A 5 -3.74 22.91 24.53
C ILE A 5 -3.01 21.57 24.78
N CYS A 6 -1.73 21.59 25.16
CA CYS A 6 -1.01 20.36 25.57
C CYS A 6 -1.64 19.68 26.80
N SER A 7 -2.19 20.47 27.71
CA SER A 7 -2.84 19.94 28.93
C SER A 7 -4.17 19.25 28.60
N ILE A 8 -4.90 19.74 27.59
CA ILE A 8 -6.16 19.15 27.11
C ILE A 8 -5.90 17.85 26.35
N LEU A 9 -4.88 17.80 25.48
CA LEU A 9 -4.48 16.57 24.78
C LEU A 9 -4.05 15.45 25.73
N LEU A 10 -3.30 15.78 26.78
CA LEU A 10 -2.90 14.80 27.80
C LEU A 10 -4.10 14.30 28.63
N LEU A 11 -5.09 15.16 28.90
CA LEU A 11 -6.32 14.80 29.63
C LEU A 11 -7.28 13.94 28.79
N LEU A 12 -7.33 14.14 27.46
CA LEU A 12 -8.18 13.36 26.56
C LEU A 12 -7.67 11.92 26.35
N VAL A 13 -6.34 11.73 26.34
CA VAL A 13 -5.70 10.41 26.28
C VAL A 13 -5.93 9.62 27.59
N ILE A 14 -6.00 10.30 28.74
CA ILE A 14 -6.23 9.65 30.05
C ILE A 14 -7.70 9.24 30.25
N ARG A 15 -8.66 9.85 29.55
CA ARG A 15 -10.11 9.63 29.76
C ARG A 15 -10.83 8.73 28.75
N GLY A 16 -10.13 8.12 27.79
CA GLY A 16 -10.69 7.07 26.93
C GLY A 16 -11.94 7.48 26.13
N SER A 17 -12.10 8.77 25.83
CA SER A 17 -13.26 9.30 25.10
C SER A 17 -12.83 9.69 23.68
N TYR A 18 -13.07 8.79 22.73
CA TYR A 18 -12.71 8.94 21.30
C TYR A 18 -13.53 10.01 20.56
N CYS A 19 -14.59 10.55 21.17
CA CYS A 19 -15.47 11.53 20.52
C CYS A 19 -14.84 12.93 20.40
N ASP A 20 -13.96 13.33 21.33
CA ASP A 20 -13.41 14.69 21.34
C ASP A 20 -12.21 14.87 20.37
N LEU A 21 -11.60 13.78 19.90
CA LEU A 21 -10.55 13.81 18.87
C LEU A 21 -11.13 14.16 17.49
N PHE A 22 -12.37 13.75 17.22
CA PHE A 22 -13.08 14.06 15.98
C PHE A 22 -13.39 15.57 15.85
N ASP A 23 -13.64 16.26 16.96
CA ASP A 23 -13.89 17.71 16.96
C ASP A 23 -12.62 18.52 16.70
N VAL A 24 -11.44 18.01 17.10
CA VAL A 24 -10.15 18.63 16.76
C VAL A 24 -9.83 18.46 15.26
N LEU A 25 -10.08 17.27 14.71
CA LEU A 25 -9.88 16.96 13.28
C LEU A 25 -10.79 17.76 12.33
N ASN A 26 -11.92 18.26 12.83
CA ASN A 26 -12.86 19.11 12.08
C ASN A 26 -12.48 20.60 12.07
N SER A 27 -11.45 21.01 12.82
CA SER A 27 -11.01 22.41 12.84
C SER A 27 -10.13 22.70 11.62
N GLY A 28 -10.79 23.13 10.53
CA GLY A 28 -10.22 23.25 9.18
C GLY A 28 -9.10 24.28 8.99
N SER A 29 -7.94 24.06 9.59
CA SER A 29 -6.70 24.77 9.26
C SER A 29 -5.60 23.78 8.94
N ASP A 30 -4.91 23.98 7.80
CA ASP A 30 -3.73 23.21 7.36
C ASP A 30 -2.62 23.11 8.42
N PHE A 31 -2.69 23.99 9.42
CA PHE A 31 -1.81 24.02 10.59
C PHE A 31 -1.95 22.78 11.49
N ASP A 32 -3.09 22.08 11.50
CA ASP A 32 -3.33 20.95 12.43
C ASP A 32 -2.93 19.58 11.84
N LEU A 33 -3.07 19.40 10.52
CA LEU A 33 -2.67 18.16 9.82
C LEU A 33 -1.18 17.88 9.94
N ASN A 34 -0.35 18.90 9.76
CA ASN A 34 1.10 18.76 9.88
C ASN A 34 1.51 18.42 11.31
N SER A 35 0.86 18.99 12.32
CA SER A 35 1.09 18.63 13.72
C SER A 35 0.59 17.23 14.06
N ILE A 36 -0.51 16.76 13.47
CA ILE A 36 -1.02 15.39 13.68
C ILE A 36 -0.13 14.36 12.98
N ILE A 37 0.29 14.63 11.74
CA ILE A 37 1.27 13.81 11.01
C ILE A 37 2.57 13.78 11.81
N ASN A 38 3.09 14.94 12.20
CA ASN A 38 4.29 15.00 13.02
C ASN A 38 4.08 14.34 14.39
N ALA A 39 2.92 14.39 15.02
CA ALA A 39 2.67 13.70 16.29
C ALA A 39 2.52 12.18 16.12
N ALA A 40 1.93 11.72 15.01
CA ALA A 40 1.83 10.31 14.65
C ALA A 40 3.20 9.71 14.27
N PHE A 41 4.12 10.54 13.75
CA PHE A 41 5.34 10.08 13.09
C PHE A 41 6.67 10.60 13.68
N ASN A 42 6.70 11.64 14.53
CA ASN A 42 7.90 12.10 15.27
C ASN A 42 8.31 11.17 16.42
N GLY A 43 7.69 9.99 16.55
CA GLY A 43 8.18 8.92 17.41
C GLY A 43 9.30 8.07 16.78
N SER A 44 9.74 8.40 15.56
CA SER A 44 10.57 7.56 14.70
C SER A 44 11.80 8.29 14.19
N ASP A 45 12.76 8.60 15.06
CA ASP A 45 14.09 9.01 14.61
C ASP A 45 15.03 7.81 14.60
N ASN A 46 15.27 7.33 13.37
CA ASN A 46 16.61 7.00 12.87
C ASN A 46 16.76 7.30 11.36
N GLY A 47 15.78 7.96 10.71
CA GLY A 47 15.88 8.43 9.34
C GLY A 47 15.37 9.87 9.27
N SER A 48 16.23 10.81 8.90
CA SER A 48 15.88 12.22 8.79
C SER A 48 14.85 12.44 7.69
N VAL A 49 13.63 12.85 8.06
CA VAL A 49 12.62 13.30 7.08
C VAL A 49 13.19 14.46 6.27
N LEU A 50 13.19 14.33 4.94
CA LEU A 50 13.78 15.32 4.04
C LEU A 50 12.83 16.50 3.79
N ILE A 51 13.41 17.69 3.61
CA ILE A 51 12.71 18.92 3.22
C ILE A 51 13.52 19.58 2.11
N GLY A 52 12.86 19.97 1.02
CA GLY A 52 13.50 20.66 -0.10
C GLY A 52 12.97 20.20 -1.45
N GLU A 53 13.55 20.73 -2.53
CA GLU A 53 13.22 20.31 -3.89
C GLU A 53 14.02 19.07 -4.31
N VAL A 54 13.43 18.25 -5.16
CA VAL A 54 14.11 17.14 -5.84
C VAL A 54 14.73 17.70 -7.11
N THR A 55 16.06 17.59 -7.24
CA THR A 55 16.81 18.12 -8.40
C THR A 55 17.29 17.04 -9.36
N THR A 56 17.18 15.77 -8.95
CA THR A 56 17.56 14.58 -9.69
C THR A 56 16.48 14.20 -10.72
N PRO A 57 16.88 13.61 -11.87
CA PRO A 57 15.93 13.10 -12.86
C PRO A 57 15.07 11.97 -12.29
N ILE A 58 13.80 11.88 -12.74
CA ILE A 58 12.85 10.87 -12.23
C ILE A 58 13.32 9.43 -12.48
N GLU A 59 14.13 9.23 -13.51
CA GLU A 59 14.71 7.95 -13.91
C GLU A 59 15.73 7.41 -12.90
N GLU A 60 16.35 8.31 -12.13
CA GLU A 60 17.28 7.98 -11.04
C GLU A 60 16.53 7.78 -9.71
N GLU A 61 15.38 8.44 -9.56
CA GLU A 61 14.55 8.43 -8.35
C GLU A 61 13.61 7.22 -8.26
N VAL A 62 13.18 6.70 -9.42
CA VAL A 62 12.24 5.57 -9.48
C VAL A 62 12.88 4.42 -10.25
N THR A 63 13.12 3.32 -9.55
CA THR A 63 13.78 2.13 -10.12
C THR A 63 12.87 0.90 -10.07
N PHE A 64 12.99 0.04 -11.08
CA PHE A 64 12.21 -1.19 -11.18
C PHE A 64 13.14 -2.39 -11.01
N TRP A 65 12.87 -3.23 -10.03
CA TRP A 65 13.66 -4.43 -9.74
C TRP A 65 12.81 -5.66 -10.05
N CYS A 66 13.12 -6.37 -11.14
CA CYS A 66 12.23 -7.37 -11.72
C CYS A 66 12.85 -8.76 -11.75
N SER A 67 12.02 -9.80 -11.64
CA SER A 67 12.40 -11.20 -11.80
C SER A 67 11.23 -12.03 -12.31
N SER A 68 11.54 -13.11 -13.03
CA SER A 68 10.57 -14.08 -13.55
C SER A 68 10.76 -15.50 -13.00
N GLU A 69 11.76 -15.70 -12.14
CA GLU A 69 12.21 -17.01 -11.65
C GLU A 69 12.34 -17.07 -10.13
N SER A 70 13.17 -16.19 -9.55
CA SER A 70 13.46 -16.18 -8.11
C SER A 70 13.63 -14.75 -7.59
N SER A 71 13.23 -14.50 -6.33
CA SER A 71 13.43 -13.22 -5.65
C SER A 71 14.90 -12.88 -5.44
N ASP A 72 15.79 -13.88 -5.43
CA ASP A 72 17.23 -13.68 -5.31
C ASP A 72 17.86 -13.11 -6.59
N ASN A 73 17.13 -13.16 -7.71
CA ASN A 73 17.56 -12.73 -9.04
C ASN A 73 16.83 -11.46 -9.50
N LEU A 74 16.43 -10.58 -8.58
CA LEU A 74 15.85 -9.28 -8.95
C LEU A 74 16.91 -8.44 -9.69
N GLN A 75 16.60 -8.06 -10.92
CA GLN A 75 17.46 -7.25 -11.77
C GLN A 75 16.83 -5.87 -12.00
N GLN A 76 17.65 -4.83 -11.93
CA GLN A 76 17.19 -3.50 -12.26
C GLN A 76 16.83 -3.39 -13.75
N VAL A 77 15.68 -2.78 -14.00
CA VAL A 77 15.08 -2.53 -15.31
C VAL A 77 14.75 -1.04 -15.42
N HIS A 78 14.89 -0.50 -16.62
CA HIS A 78 14.56 0.89 -16.93
C HIS A 78 13.42 0.99 -17.94
N VAL A 79 12.78 2.15 -18.00
CA VAL A 79 11.89 2.47 -19.13
C VAL A 79 12.72 2.47 -20.41
N ASN A 80 12.23 1.81 -21.46
CA ASN A 80 12.96 1.59 -22.72
C ASN A 80 14.23 0.74 -22.61
N ASP A 81 14.33 -0.14 -21.60
CA ASP A 81 15.47 -1.06 -21.47
C ASP A 81 15.59 -1.96 -22.72
N PRO A 82 16.70 -1.87 -23.48
CA PRO A 82 16.87 -2.65 -24.71
C PRO A 82 17.00 -4.15 -24.45
N ASN A 83 17.32 -4.55 -23.21
CA ASN A 83 17.51 -5.94 -22.81
C ASN A 83 16.31 -6.49 -22.03
N ILE A 84 15.15 -5.83 -22.06
CA ILE A 84 13.98 -6.20 -21.27
C ILE A 84 13.55 -7.66 -21.41
N HIS A 85 13.65 -8.23 -22.62
CA HIS A 85 13.30 -9.63 -22.91
C HIS A 85 14.21 -10.65 -22.24
N ASN A 86 15.43 -10.26 -21.84
CA ASN A 86 16.35 -11.10 -21.09
C ASN A 86 16.10 -11.05 -19.57
N LYS A 87 15.35 -10.04 -19.10
CA LYS A 87 15.09 -9.76 -17.69
C LYS A 87 13.68 -10.17 -17.25
N ILE A 88 12.72 -10.11 -18.17
CA ILE A 88 11.30 -10.39 -17.91
C ILE A 88 10.74 -11.37 -18.95
N HIS A 89 9.98 -12.37 -18.49
CA HIS A 89 9.29 -13.31 -19.36
C HIS A 89 7.94 -12.74 -19.82
N PHE A 90 7.88 -12.21 -21.05
CA PHE A 90 6.68 -11.59 -21.63
C PHE A 90 5.49 -12.54 -21.85
N ALA A 91 5.71 -13.85 -21.77
CA ALA A 91 4.62 -14.84 -21.80
C ALA A 91 3.89 -14.99 -20.45
N LYS A 92 4.43 -14.40 -19.36
CA LYS A 92 3.82 -14.43 -18.02
C LYS A 92 3.18 -13.07 -17.70
N PRO A 93 2.05 -13.05 -16.97
CA PRO A 93 1.56 -11.85 -16.30
C PRO A 93 2.65 -11.26 -15.38
N ILE A 94 2.53 -9.98 -15.05
CA ILE A 94 3.46 -9.31 -14.13
C ILE A 94 2.73 -8.67 -12.95
N THR A 95 3.36 -8.73 -11.78
CA THR A 95 2.91 -8.01 -10.58
C THR A 95 3.91 -6.91 -10.22
N LEU A 96 3.45 -5.66 -10.18
CA LEU A 96 4.22 -4.50 -9.74
C LEU A 96 3.87 -4.21 -8.28
N ILE A 97 4.87 -4.17 -7.39
CA ILE A 97 4.68 -3.92 -5.95
C ILE A 97 5.36 -2.60 -5.59
N THR A 98 4.68 -1.71 -4.88
CA THR A 98 5.25 -0.42 -4.48
C THR A 98 4.97 -0.08 -3.02
N HIS A 99 5.97 0.53 -2.36
CA HIS A 99 5.87 0.99 -0.99
C HIS A 99 5.20 2.37 -0.89
N GLY A 100 5.07 2.89 0.33
CA GLY A 100 4.53 4.22 0.62
C GLY A 100 5.55 5.13 1.28
N TRP A 101 5.04 6.12 2.02
CA TRP A 101 5.84 7.09 2.77
C TRP A 101 6.78 6.44 3.78
N LEU A 102 8.02 6.93 3.86
CA LEU A 102 9.14 6.34 4.63
C LEU A 102 9.40 4.85 4.34
N GLY A 103 8.80 4.32 3.27
CA GLY A 103 9.00 2.96 2.81
C GLY A 103 10.31 2.82 2.03
N ASN A 104 10.77 1.58 1.93
CA ASN A 104 11.97 1.20 1.22
C ASN A 104 11.72 -0.11 0.47
N HIS A 105 12.20 -0.22 -0.76
CA HIS A 105 12.12 -1.43 -1.58
C HIS A 105 12.79 -2.66 -0.97
N SER A 106 13.82 -2.47 -0.13
CA SER A 106 14.53 -3.55 0.57
C SER A 106 13.88 -3.97 1.89
N SER A 107 12.73 -3.38 2.25
CA SER A 107 11.99 -3.79 3.45
C SER A 107 11.52 -5.24 3.35
N PHE A 108 11.47 -5.93 4.50
CA PHE A 108 11.15 -7.36 4.56
C PHE A 108 9.84 -7.69 3.84
N TRP A 109 8.78 -6.92 4.06
CA TRP A 109 7.48 -7.18 3.44
C TRP A 109 7.52 -7.08 1.90
N MET A 110 8.30 -6.15 1.34
CA MET A 110 8.44 -5.99 -0.13
C MET A 110 9.11 -7.22 -0.73
N VAL A 111 10.26 -7.61 -0.17
CA VAL A 111 11.06 -8.75 -0.65
C VAL A 111 10.30 -10.06 -0.44
N GLN A 112 9.66 -10.23 0.73
CA GLN A 112 8.89 -11.43 1.05
C GLN A 112 7.65 -11.55 0.15
N THR A 113 6.92 -10.45 -0.09
CA THR A 113 5.76 -10.45 -1.00
C THR A 113 6.19 -10.79 -2.42
N ALA A 114 7.32 -10.26 -2.89
CA ALA A 114 7.85 -10.59 -4.21
C ALA A 114 8.22 -12.07 -4.33
N SER A 115 8.87 -12.62 -3.30
CA SER A 115 9.19 -14.05 -3.21
C SER A 115 7.94 -14.93 -3.23
N ASP A 116 6.91 -14.55 -2.46
CA ASP A 116 5.65 -15.27 -2.40
C ASP A 116 4.86 -15.22 -3.72
N ILE A 117 4.89 -14.09 -4.44
CA ILE A 117 4.31 -13.98 -5.77
C ILE A 117 4.99 -14.94 -6.75
N LEU A 118 6.33 -14.96 -6.78
CA LEU A 118 7.09 -15.86 -7.65
C LEU A 118 6.85 -17.34 -7.30
N LYS A 119 6.65 -17.65 -6.01
CA LYS A 119 6.46 -19.01 -5.53
C LYS A 119 5.04 -19.54 -5.74
N TYR A 120 4.02 -18.72 -5.48
CA TYR A 120 2.62 -19.16 -5.41
C TYR A 120 1.79 -18.74 -6.62
N THR A 121 2.34 -17.93 -7.53
CA THR A 121 1.67 -17.50 -8.76
C THR A 121 2.55 -17.81 -9.98
N ASN A 122 1.96 -17.76 -11.18
CA ASN A 122 2.72 -17.83 -12.42
C ASN A 122 2.98 -16.42 -12.98
N ASN A 123 3.30 -15.47 -12.10
CA ASN A 123 3.59 -14.10 -12.48
C ASN A 123 5.09 -13.83 -12.36
N SER A 124 5.61 -13.00 -13.25
CA SER A 124 6.82 -12.23 -12.97
C SER A 124 6.50 -11.16 -11.93
N VAL A 125 7.52 -10.66 -11.24
CA VAL A 125 7.38 -9.61 -10.24
C VAL A 125 8.34 -8.47 -10.53
N CYS A 126 7.91 -7.24 -10.23
CA CYS A 126 8.75 -6.05 -10.21
C CYS A 126 8.49 -5.27 -8.92
N ILE A 127 9.52 -5.02 -8.14
CA ILE A 127 9.49 -4.06 -7.05
C ILE A 127 9.74 -2.67 -7.63
N VAL A 128 8.84 -1.74 -7.36
CA VAL A 128 8.93 -0.33 -7.72
C VAL A 128 9.46 0.43 -6.52
N ALA A 129 10.72 0.88 -6.62
CA ALA A 129 11.45 1.56 -5.57
C ALA A 129 11.47 3.06 -5.84
N TRP A 130 11.10 3.86 -4.84
CA TRP A 130 11.12 5.32 -4.88
C TRP A 130 11.48 5.89 -3.50
N ASP A 131 12.45 5.23 -2.84
CA ASP A 131 12.77 5.41 -1.42
C ASP A 131 13.14 6.87 -1.07
N HIS A 132 13.95 7.52 -1.92
CA HIS A 132 14.39 8.90 -1.70
C HIS A 132 13.19 9.86 -1.76
N LEU A 133 12.37 9.77 -2.81
CA LEU A 133 11.11 10.52 -2.91
C LEU A 133 10.14 10.24 -1.76
N ALA A 134 10.10 9.01 -1.24
CA ALA A 134 9.26 8.63 -0.11
C ALA A 134 9.77 9.15 1.24
N SER A 135 11.01 9.63 1.32
CA SER A 135 11.66 10.07 2.55
C SER A 135 11.42 11.55 2.89
N TYR A 136 10.71 12.29 2.03
CA TYR A 136 10.36 13.70 2.26
C TYR A 136 9.17 13.85 3.21
N VAL A 137 8.89 15.08 3.65
CA VAL A 137 7.70 15.37 4.48
C VAL A 137 6.40 14.91 3.82
N TYR A 138 5.49 14.33 4.62
CA TYR A 138 4.28 13.66 4.13
C TYR A 138 3.46 14.48 3.11
N PRO A 139 3.18 15.79 3.30
CA PRO A 139 2.40 16.54 2.32
C PRO A 139 3.06 16.60 0.94
N GLN A 140 4.38 16.76 0.91
CA GLN A 140 5.16 16.77 -0.33
C GLN A 140 5.09 15.39 -1.01
N VAL A 141 5.24 14.32 -0.23
CA VAL A 141 5.17 12.96 -0.75
C VAL A 141 3.79 12.64 -1.33
N ALA A 142 2.72 12.96 -0.58
CA ALA A 142 1.35 12.68 -0.96
C ALA A 142 0.87 13.50 -2.16
N GLN A 143 1.22 14.79 -2.21
CA GLN A 143 0.67 15.73 -3.19
C GLN A 143 1.54 15.91 -4.43
N GLN A 144 2.86 15.74 -4.31
CA GLN A 144 3.81 16.04 -5.39
C GLN A 144 4.54 14.79 -5.87
N HIS A 145 5.13 14.01 -4.96
CA HIS A 145 5.97 12.88 -5.37
C HIS A 145 5.15 11.68 -5.85
N ALA A 146 4.04 11.34 -5.18
CA ALA A 146 3.19 10.23 -5.61
C ALA A 146 2.67 10.39 -7.06
N PRO A 147 2.19 11.58 -7.49
CA PRO A 147 1.90 11.82 -8.91
C PRO A 147 3.10 11.63 -9.83
N LEU A 148 4.29 12.14 -9.48
CA LEU A 148 5.51 11.97 -10.28
C LEU A 148 5.88 10.49 -10.46
N VAL A 149 5.86 9.72 -9.37
CA VAL A 149 6.11 8.27 -9.39
C VAL A 149 5.06 7.56 -10.26
N SER A 150 3.79 7.94 -10.14
CA SER A 150 2.71 7.33 -10.92
C SER A 150 2.83 7.60 -12.43
N ASP A 151 3.26 8.79 -12.85
CA ASP A 151 3.49 9.11 -14.26
C ASP A 151 4.64 8.27 -14.81
N TYR A 152 5.75 8.18 -14.08
CA TYR A 152 6.90 7.39 -14.52
C TYR A 152 6.60 5.88 -14.55
N MET A 153 5.88 5.36 -13.55
CA MET A 153 5.38 3.99 -13.54
C MET A 153 4.38 3.75 -14.70
N THR A 154 3.56 4.73 -15.07
CA THR A 154 2.70 4.66 -16.26
C THR A 154 3.52 4.54 -17.54
N ARG A 155 4.63 5.28 -17.67
CA ARG A 155 5.55 5.15 -18.82
C ARG A 155 6.15 3.75 -18.88
N PHE A 156 6.53 3.18 -17.74
CA PHE A 156 7.01 1.80 -17.67
C PHE A 156 5.95 0.78 -18.12
N VAL A 157 4.71 0.89 -17.65
CA VAL A 157 3.60 0.03 -18.10
C VAL A 157 3.34 0.17 -19.60
N LYS A 158 3.35 1.39 -20.13
CA LYS A 158 3.22 1.64 -21.58
C LYS A 158 4.36 1.02 -22.38
N PHE A 159 5.58 1.08 -21.87
CA PHE A 159 6.74 0.42 -22.46
C PHE A 159 6.55 -1.11 -22.50
N LEU A 160 6.17 -1.73 -21.37
CA LEU A 160 5.89 -3.18 -21.34
C LEU A 160 4.77 -3.59 -22.32
N ASN A 161 3.74 -2.76 -22.45
CA ASN A 161 2.69 -2.95 -23.45
C ASN A 161 3.22 -2.94 -24.89
N GLN A 162 4.11 -2.00 -25.22
CA GLN A 162 4.76 -1.96 -26.54
C GLN A 162 5.63 -3.20 -26.80
N GLN A 163 6.16 -3.82 -25.75
CA GLN A 163 6.96 -5.06 -25.83
C GLN A 163 6.11 -6.33 -25.84
N GLY A 164 4.78 -6.23 -25.78
CA GLY A 164 3.85 -7.35 -25.90
C GLY A 164 3.19 -7.82 -24.60
N MET A 165 3.35 -7.09 -23.50
CA MET A 165 2.66 -7.38 -22.23
C MET A 165 1.54 -6.35 -21.97
N PRO A 166 0.28 -6.67 -22.26
CA PRO A 166 -0.82 -5.70 -22.15
C PRO A 166 -1.12 -5.33 -20.68
N PRO A 167 -1.58 -4.09 -20.38
CA PRO A 167 -2.01 -3.68 -19.04
C PRO A 167 -3.04 -4.61 -18.40
N GLU A 168 -3.90 -5.21 -19.23
CA GLU A 168 -4.93 -6.19 -18.85
C GLU A 168 -4.34 -7.52 -18.34
N SER A 169 -3.02 -7.70 -18.41
CA SER A 169 -2.27 -8.81 -17.81
C SER A 169 -1.45 -8.41 -16.58
N MET A 170 -1.54 -7.15 -16.14
CA MET A 170 -0.73 -6.61 -15.04
C MET A 170 -1.52 -6.48 -13.76
N THR A 171 -0.88 -6.79 -12.65
CA THR A 171 -1.40 -6.60 -11.30
C THR A 171 -0.57 -5.56 -10.57
N LEU A 172 -1.20 -4.58 -9.93
CA LEU A 172 -0.50 -3.59 -9.11
C LEU A 172 -0.82 -3.83 -7.63
N VAL A 173 0.19 -3.76 -6.77
CA VAL A 173 0.07 -3.89 -5.31
C VAL A 173 0.75 -2.69 -4.69
N GLY A 174 0.01 -1.88 -3.93
CA GLY A 174 0.53 -0.65 -3.34
C GLY A 174 0.18 -0.56 -1.86
N HIS A 175 1.16 -0.20 -1.04
CA HIS A 175 0.95 0.02 0.40
C HIS A 175 0.90 1.51 0.75
N SER A 176 -0.02 1.92 1.62
CA SER A 176 -0.12 3.31 2.10
C SER A 176 -0.27 4.30 0.93
N ILE A 177 0.61 5.31 0.80
CA ILE A 177 0.65 6.21 -0.37
C ILE A 177 0.84 5.44 -1.69
N GLY A 178 1.59 4.33 -1.67
CA GLY A 178 1.79 3.46 -2.83
C GLY A 178 0.50 2.90 -3.42
N ALA A 179 -0.54 2.71 -2.61
CA ALA A 179 -1.85 2.30 -3.11
C ALA A 179 -2.45 3.36 -4.06
N HIS A 180 -2.25 4.64 -3.74
CA HIS A 180 -2.69 5.76 -4.58
C HIS A 180 -1.79 5.97 -5.79
N VAL A 181 -0.49 5.62 -5.70
CA VAL A 181 0.38 5.53 -6.88
C VAL A 181 -0.19 4.50 -7.87
N CYS A 182 -0.57 3.31 -7.39
CA CYS A 182 -1.20 2.29 -8.24
C CYS A 182 -2.53 2.77 -8.85
N GLY A 183 -3.38 3.43 -8.05
CA GLY A 183 -4.64 4.02 -8.54
C GLY A 183 -4.42 5.03 -9.66
N GLN A 184 -3.48 5.96 -9.47
CA GLN A 184 -3.11 6.96 -10.49
C GLN A 184 -2.56 6.31 -11.77
N VAL A 185 -1.78 5.23 -11.69
CA VAL A 185 -1.36 4.46 -12.87
C VAL A 185 -2.56 3.88 -13.60
N GLY A 186 -3.51 3.30 -12.86
CA GLY A 186 -4.76 2.77 -13.39
C GLY A 186 -5.62 3.85 -14.08
N TYR A 187 -5.80 4.99 -13.43
CA TYR A 187 -6.48 6.16 -13.97
C TYR A 187 -5.82 6.65 -15.27
N ASN A 188 -4.49 6.81 -15.29
CA ASN A 188 -3.74 7.22 -16.48
C ASN A 188 -3.85 6.23 -17.65
N LEU A 189 -4.14 4.96 -17.36
CA LEU A 189 -4.36 3.89 -18.33
C LEU A 189 -5.85 3.63 -18.59
N LYS A 190 -6.75 4.49 -18.10
CA LYS A 190 -8.21 4.42 -18.30
C LYS A 190 -8.81 3.11 -17.79
N GLY A 191 -8.35 2.63 -16.64
CA GLY A 191 -8.88 1.42 -16.00
C GLY A 191 -8.46 0.10 -16.65
N LYS A 192 -7.50 0.12 -17.57
CA LYS A 192 -7.05 -1.08 -18.31
C LYS A 192 -6.20 -2.05 -17.51
N ILE A 193 -5.70 -1.64 -16.34
CA ILE A 193 -4.99 -2.54 -15.44
C ILE A 193 -5.91 -3.69 -15.05
N ARG A 194 -5.40 -4.92 -14.98
CA ARG A 194 -6.21 -6.09 -14.62
C ARG A 194 -6.75 -5.96 -13.19
N GLU A 195 -5.84 -5.82 -12.25
CA GLU A 195 -6.12 -5.88 -10.82
C GLU A 195 -5.24 -4.87 -10.06
N ILE A 196 -5.83 -4.16 -9.10
CA ILE A 196 -5.10 -3.36 -8.11
C ILE A 196 -5.46 -3.82 -6.70
N TYR A 197 -4.43 -4.10 -5.90
CA TYR A 197 -4.56 -4.40 -4.47
C TYR A 197 -3.97 -3.26 -3.64
N GLY A 198 -4.84 -2.50 -2.97
CA GLY A 198 -4.46 -1.43 -2.06
C GLY A 198 -4.32 -1.94 -0.63
N LEU A 199 -3.10 -1.97 -0.12
CA LEU A 199 -2.78 -2.39 1.25
C LEU A 199 -2.75 -1.15 2.16
N ASP A 200 -3.76 -1.05 3.01
CA ASP A 200 -4.03 0.08 3.91
C ASP A 200 -3.82 1.46 3.24
N PRO A 201 -4.59 1.79 2.19
CA PRO A 201 -4.40 3.04 1.44
C PRO A 201 -4.46 4.26 2.36
N ALA A 202 -3.57 5.22 2.16
CA ALA A 202 -3.43 6.38 3.04
C ALA A 202 -4.67 7.28 3.03
N GLY A 203 -5.14 7.67 4.21
CA GLY A 203 -6.30 8.54 4.37
C GLY A 203 -5.98 10.04 4.27
N PRO A 204 -5.02 10.55 5.07
CA PRO A 204 -4.67 11.96 5.10
C PRO A 204 -4.22 12.50 3.75
N LEU A 205 -4.80 13.62 3.32
CA LEU A 205 -4.56 14.27 2.02
C LEU A 205 -5.02 13.47 0.78
N PHE A 206 -5.79 12.39 0.97
CA PHE A 206 -6.43 11.63 -0.11
C PHE A 206 -7.95 11.54 0.07
N THR A 207 -8.40 11.08 1.23
CA THR A 207 -9.84 10.93 1.55
C THR A 207 -10.30 11.83 2.69
N HIS A 208 -9.40 12.31 3.54
CA HIS A 208 -9.71 13.26 4.60
C HIS A 208 -8.57 14.26 4.86
N PRO A 209 -8.86 15.46 5.41
CA PRO A 209 -10.18 15.95 5.83
C PRO A 209 -11.14 16.17 4.65
N THR A 210 -10.59 16.47 3.48
CA THR A 210 -11.35 16.59 2.23
C THR A 210 -11.03 15.42 1.31
N ARG A 211 -12.07 14.82 0.74
CA ARG A 211 -11.94 13.77 -0.27
C ARG A 211 -11.48 14.36 -1.59
N ARG A 212 -10.34 13.89 -2.09
CA ARG A 212 -9.81 14.28 -3.40
C ARG A 212 -10.55 13.58 -4.55
N GLU A 213 -10.42 14.15 -5.73
CA GLU A 213 -10.88 13.55 -6.98
C GLU A 213 -10.29 12.15 -7.18
N SER A 214 -11.02 11.27 -7.87
CA SER A 214 -10.55 9.90 -8.16
C SER A 214 -9.21 9.88 -8.92
N SER A 215 -8.90 10.92 -9.68
CA SER A 215 -7.61 11.08 -10.36
C SER A 215 -6.39 11.14 -9.43
N PHE A 216 -6.57 11.35 -8.12
CA PHE A 216 -5.48 11.45 -7.13
C PHE A 216 -5.49 10.35 -6.05
N ARG A 217 -6.53 9.51 -6.00
CA ARG A 217 -6.69 8.47 -4.98
C ARG A 217 -7.00 7.14 -5.65
N LEU A 218 -6.94 6.06 -4.88
CA LEU A 218 -7.30 4.73 -5.39
C LEU A 218 -8.84 4.64 -5.43
N ASP A 219 -9.37 4.23 -6.57
CA ASP A 219 -10.80 4.12 -6.84
C ASP A 219 -11.10 2.85 -7.66
N SER A 220 -12.31 2.32 -7.52
CA SER A 220 -12.81 1.17 -8.29
C SER A 220 -12.61 1.31 -9.80
N THR A 221 -12.62 2.52 -10.37
CA THR A 221 -12.45 2.71 -11.82
C THR A 221 -11.02 2.49 -12.33
N ASP A 222 -10.04 2.34 -11.44
CA ASP A 222 -8.62 2.33 -11.81
C ASP A 222 -8.16 1.00 -12.42
N ALA A 223 -8.95 -0.07 -12.30
CA ALA A 223 -8.65 -1.37 -12.90
C ALA A 223 -9.93 -2.19 -13.14
N GLY A 224 -9.80 -3.29 -13.87
CA GLY A 224 -10.87 -4.28 -14.02
C GLY A 224 -11.34 -4.87 -12.67
N TYR A 225 -10.46 -4.90 -11.67
CA TYR A 225 -10.78 -5.22 -10.29
C TYR A 225 -9.87 -4.45 -9.32
N VAL A 226 -10.44 -3.96 -8.22
CA VAL A 226 -9.74 -3.16 -7.21
C VAL A 226 -10.16 -3.66 -5.85
N GLN A 227 -9.21 -4.16 -5.06
CA GLN A 227 -9.45 -4.60 -3.70
C GLN A 227 -8.65 -3.75 -2.72
N MET A 228 -9.30 -3.25 -1.67
CA MET A 228 -8.63 -2.57 -0.57
C MET A 228 -8.66 -3.44 0.68
N ILE A 229 -7.53 -3.50 1.40
CA ILE A 229 -7.45 -4.09 2.73
C ILE A 229 -7.12 -2.95 3.69
N VAL A 230 -8.06 -2.54 4.52
CA VAL A 230 -7.89 -1.36 5.38
C VAL A 230 -7.77 -1.80 6.84
N THR A 231 -6.68 -1.41 7.49
CA THR A 231 -6.30 -1.85 8.85
C THR A 231 -6.18 -0.68 9.83
N THR A 232 -6.08 0.56 9.35
CA THR A 232 -5.93 1.76 10.20
C THR A 232 -6.91 2.90 9.89
N ARG A 233 -8.16 2.55 9.56
CA ARG A 233 -9.26 3.51 9.31
C ARG A 233 -9.37 4.57 10.41
N PHE A 234 -9.79 5.77 10.02
CA PHE A 234 -9.99 6.92 10.91
C PHE A 234 -8.72 7.49 11.55
N ILE A 235 -7.55 6.91 11.26
CA ILE A 235 -6.26 7.38 11.78
C ILE A 235 -5.28 7.61 10.63
N LEU A 236 -4.80 6.55 9.99
CA LEU A 236 -3.79 6.62 8.93
C LEU A 236 -4.32 6.14 7.58
N GLY A 237 -5.17 5.11 7.59
CA GLY A 237 -5.82 4.56 6.41
C GLY A 237 -7.09 5.33 6.04
N VAL A 238 -7.58 5.12 4.82
CA VAL A 238 -8.87 5.66 4.36
C VAL A 238 -10.01 5.29 5.32
N ASN A 239 -10.96 6.22 5.52
CA ASN A 239 -12.11 5.97 6.41
C ASN A 239 -13.03 4.88 5.86
N TYR A 240 -13.18 4.86 4.54
CA TYR A 240 -13.95 3.89 3.78
C TYR A 240 -13.17 3.61 2.49
N GLY A 241 -13.08 2.34 2.13
CA GLY A 241 -12.47 1.94 0.87
C GLY A 241 -13.40 2.22 -0.31
N ASP A 242 -12.79 2.61 -1.42
CA ASP A 242 -13.45 2.93 -2.69
C ASP A 242 -13.17 1.87 -3.76
N GLY A 243 -12.72 0.67 -3.38
CA GLY A 243 -12.52 -0.45 -4.28
C GLY A 243 -13.81 -1.18 -4.63
N HIS A 244 -13.74 -2.10 -5.59
CA HIS A 244 -14.79 -3.08 -5.87
C HIS A 244 -15.10 -3.92 -4.63
N GLU A 245 -14.04 -4.36 -3.93
CA GLU A 245 -14.15 -5.03 -2.64
C GLU A 245 -13.25 -4.36 -1.60
N ASN A 246 -13.76 -4.25 -0.37
CA ASN A 246 -13.06 -3.58 0.72
C ASN A 246 -13.11 -4.46 1.97
N PHE A 247 -11.94 -4.95 2.39
CA PHE A 247 -11.77 -5.83 3.53
C PHE A 247 -11.31 -5.02 4.73
N TYR A 248 -11.95 -5.25 5.87
CA TYR A 248 -11.69 -4.54 7.12
C TYR A 248 -11.34 -5.53 8.23
N PRO A 249 -10.11 -6.10 8.24
CA PRO A 249 -9.68 -7.02 9.29
C PRO A 249 -9.86 -6.40 10.67
N ASN A 250 -10.50 -7.14 11.58
CA ASN A 250 -10.81 -6.68 12.93
C ASN A 250 -11.57 -5.33 12.98
N GLY A 251 -12.40 -5.04 11.98
CA GLY A 251 -13.11 -3.76 11.84
C GLY A 251 -12.33 -2.67 11.09
N GLY A 252 -11.07 -2.95 10.76
CA GLY A 252 -10.17 -2.06 10.02
C GLY A 252 -9.59 -0.94 10.85
N THR A 253 -9.65 -1.03 12.18
CA THR A 253 -9.14 -0.01 13.11
C THR A 253 -7.84 -0.46 13.77
N SER A 254 -6.98 0.49 14.12
CA SER A 254 -5.77 0.23 14.92
C SER A 254 -6.10 0.20 16.42
N PRO A 255 -5.42 -0.63 17.24
CA PRO A 255 -4.47 -1.67 16.86
C PRO A 255 -5.15 -2.92 16.29
N GLN A 256 -4.48 -3.56 15.33
CA GLN A 256 -4.90 -4.86 14.80
C GLN A 256 -4.60 -5.95 15.84
N LYS A 257 -5.61 -6.74 16.21
CA LYS A 257 -5.43 -7.82 17.19
C LYS A 257 -4.62 -8.96 16.55
N SER A 258 -3.41 -9.20 17.07
CA SER A 258 -2.71 -10.47 16.87
C SER A 258 -3.14 -11.46 17.97
N TYR A 259 -3.42 -12.72 17.61
CA TYR A 259 -3.69 -13.74 18.62
C TYR A 259 -2.36 -14.27 19.18
N LYS A 260 -1.93 -13.69 20.33
CA LYS A 260 -0.92 -14.10 21.34
C LYS A 260 0.52 -14.40 20.90
N LEU A 261 1.45 -13.58 21.41
CA LEU A 261 2.40 -13.93 22.50
C LEU A 261 2.86 -12.64 23.22
N HIS A 262 3.49 -12.80 24.38
CA HIS A 262 3.44 -11.89 25.52
C HIS A 262 4.01 -10.46 25.34
N SER A 263 3.30 -9.52 25.99
CA SER A 263 3.79 -8.29 26.62
C SER A 263 4.76 -7.43 25.82
N PHE A 264 4.25 -6.48 25.01
CA PHE A 264 4.71 -5.09 24.98
C PHE A 264 3.59 -4.23 24.36
N GLN A 265 3.04 -3.31 25.14
CA GLN A 265 2.16 -2.26 24.63
C GLN A 265 3.02 -1.25 23.87
N ASN A 266 2.86 -1.11 22.55
CA ASN A 266 3.36 0.04 21.78
C ASN A 266 2.67 0.14 20.40
N ILE A 267 2.55 1.37 19.91
CA ILE A 267 1.75 1.86 18.76
C ILE A 267 2.24 1.37 17.37
N TRP A 268 3.31 0.58 17.30
CA TRP A 268 4.02 0.21 16.06
C TRP A 268 3.72 -1.20 15.55
N GLN A 269 2.47 -1.64 15.61
CA GLN A 269 2.11 -2.97 15.11
C GLN A 269 2.16 -3.11 13.59
N LEU A 270 2.34 -2.05 12.79
CA LEU A 270 2.34 -2.19 11.32
C LEU A 270 3.62 -2.84 10.76
N SER A 271 4.81 -2.62 11.34
CA SER A 271 6.01 -3.36 10.94
C SER A 271 5.99 -4.79 11.49
N ALA A 272 5.65 -4.95 12.78
CA ALA A 272 5.57 -6.25 13.44
C ALA A 272 4.50 -7.19 12.85
N PHE A 273 3.42 -6.66 12.26
CA PHE A 273 2.41 -7.49 11.59
C PHE A 273 3.02 -8.16 10.35
N PHE A 274 3.97 -7.52 9.65
CA PHE A 274 4.73 -8.11 8.54
C PHE A 274 5.92 -9.00 8.97
N GLU A 275 6.29 -9.02 10.26
CA GLU A 275 7.63 -9.42 10.71
C GLU A 275 7.73 -10.79 11.42
N GLU A 276 6.64 -11.49 11.70
CA GLU A 276 6.72 -12.78 12.44
C GLU A 276 6.22 -14.01 11.65
N ARG A 277 7.15 -14.89 11.26
CA ARG A 277 6.86 -16.31 10.97
C ARG A 277 7.08 -17.13 12.23
N HIS A 278 6.19 -18.10 12.50
CA HIS A 278 6.49 -19.53 12.61
C HIS A 278 5.22 -20.32 13.00
N CYS A 279 4.88 -21.32 12.17
CA CYS A 279 4.13 -22.55 12.46
C CYS A 279 2.83 -22.49 13.31
N LEU A 280 1.70 -22.91 12.71
CA LEU A 280 0.98 -24.17 13.05
C LEU A 280 -0.38 -24.22 12.35
N GLY A 281 -0.70 -25.40 11.81
CA GLY A 281 -1.92 -25.65 11.07
C GLY A 281 -3.18 -25.83 11.91
N CYS A 282 -4.29 -25.90 11.17
CA CYS A 282 -5.62 -26.41 11.51
C CYS A 282 -6.51 -25.59 12.47
N ASN A 283 -7.76 -25.45 11.98
CA ASN A 283 -9.02 -25.19 12.67
C ASN A 283 -9.32 -23.76 13.15
N MET A 284 -10.16 -23.06 12.38
CA MET A 284 -11.55 -22.85 12.83
C MET A 284 -12.46 -22.34 11.69
N LEU A 285 -13.40 -23.20 11.32
CA LEU A 285 -14.70 -22.83 10.75
C LEU A 285 -15.46 -21.98 11.77
N HIS A 286 -15.91 -20.77 11.38
CA HIS A 286 -17.27 -20.24 11.58
C HIS A 286 -17.27 -18.71 11.50
N SER A 287 -17.55 -18.18 10.32
CA SER A 287 -18.52 -17.09 10.14
C SER A 287 -18.99 -17.09 8.69
N ARG A 288 -20.11 -17.80 8.43
CA ARG A 288 -20.89 -17.72 7.18
C ARG A 288 -21.58 -16.35 7.16
N ARG A 289 -21.87 -15.67 6.04
CA ARG A 289 -22.52 -16.15 4.81
C ARG A 289 -22.50 -14.97 3.81
N GLY A 290 -21.97 -15.19 2.62
CA GLY A 290 -22.11 -14.34 1.45
C GLY A 290 -21.70 -15.19 0.27
N ASP A 291 -22.64 -15.50 -0.62
CA ASP A 291 -22.42 -16.36 -1.78
C ASP A 291 -21.32 -15.77 -2.67
N VAL A 292 -20.23 -16.52 -2.87
CA VAL A 292 -19.14 -16.14 -3.79
C VAL A 292 -19.01 -17.19 -4.88
N ASP A 293 -19.06 -16.68 -6.10
CA ASP A 293 -19.07 -17.36 -7.38
C ASP A 293 -17.81 -18.21 -7.62
N LYS A 294 -17.95 -19.34 -8.33
CA LYS A 294 -16.98 -20.45 -8.35
C LYS A 294 -15.71 -20.21 -9.19
N ASN A 295 -15.45 -18.99 -9.65
CA ASN A 295 -14.37 -18.70 -10.60
C ASN A 295 -13.35 -17.63 -10.14
N ASN A 296 -13.50 -17.01 -8.97
CA ASN A 296 -12.59 -15.94 -8.55
C ASN A 296 -11.48 -16.43 -7.60
N LEU A 297 -10.25 -15.98 -7.87
CA LEU A 297 -9.17 -16.02 -6.90
C LEU A 297 -9.50 -15.07 -5.75
N THR A 298 -9.69 -15.60 -4.55
CA THR A 298 -9.81 -14.78 -3.33
C THR A 298 -8.48 -14.81 -2.59
N LEU A 299 -7.87 -13.63 -2.40
CA LEU A 299 -6.78 -13.46 -1.44
C LEU A 299 -7.35 -13.61 -0.04
N LYS A 300 -7.08 -14.75 0.60
CA LYS A 300 -7.52 -15.00 1.97
C LYS A 300 -6.40 -14.60 2.93
N VAL A 301 -6.64 -13.54 3.70
CA VAL A 301 -5.68 -13.03 4.69
C VAL A 301 -6.04 -13.61 6.06
N ASP A 302 -5.63 -14.85 6.33
CA ASP A 302 -5.50 -15.36 7.70
C ASP A 302 -4.12 -14.91 8.19
N THR A 303 -4.08 -13.81 8.97
CA THR A 303 -2.85 -13.27 9.61
C THR A 303 -1.60 -13.38 8.72
N MET A 304 -1.44 -12.44 7.79
CA MET A 304 -0.16 -12.18 7.10
C MET A 304 0.47 -13.34 6.31
N ASN A 305 -0.34 -14.23 5.73
CA ASN A 305 0.07 -15.01 4.55
C ASN A 305 -0.79 -14.63 3.34
N VAL A 306 -0.19 -13.98 2.34
CA VAL A 306 -0.78 -13.84 1.01
C VAL A 306 -0.70 -15.22 0.34
N SER A 307 -1.71 -16.05 0.57
CA SER A 307 -1.85 -17.33 -0.10
C SER A 307 -2.97 -17.25 -1.14
N VAL A 308 -2.61 -17.49 -2.40
CA VAL A 308 -3.55 -17.68 -3.50
C VAL A 308 -4.28 -19.00 -3.28
N ILE A 309 -5.54 -18.95 -2.86
CA ILE A 309 -6.36 -20.16 -2.72
C ILE A 309 -7.09 -20.41 -4.04
N LYS A 310 -6.68 -21.45 -4.79
CA LYS A 310 -7.55 -22.06 -5.80
C LYS A 310 -8.63 -22.86 -5.09
N GLY A 311 -9.85 -22.34 -5.03
CA GLY A 311 -11.00 -23.08 -4.51
C GLY A 311 -11.37 -24.24 -5.44
N HIS A 312 -11.00 -25.47 -5.09
CA HIS A 312 -11.69 -26.66 -5.59
C HIS A 312 -12.79 -27.03 -4.60
N CYS A 313 -14.04 -26.67 -4.90
CA CYS A 313 -15.19 -27.27 -4.23
C CYS A 313 -15.48 -28.63 -4.87
N ARG A 314 -15.12 -29.73 -4.18
CA ARG A 314 -15.69 -31.05 -4.48
C ARG A 314 -17.19 -31.00 -4.18
N ARG A 315 -17.96 -31.69 -5.04
CA ARG A 315 -19.43 -31.84 -4.96
C ARG A 315 -19.89 -32.34 -3.59
#